data_AF-A0AA92TS34-F1
#
_entry.id   AF-A0AA92TS34-F1
#
_cell.length_a   1.000
_cell.length_b   1.000
_cell.length_c   1.000
_cell.angle_alpha   90.00
_cell.angle_beta   90.00
_cell.angle_gamma   90.00
#
_symmetry.space_group_name_H-M   'P 1'
#
loop_
_entity.id
_entity.type
_entity.pdbx_description
1 polymer ?
#
loop_
_entity_poly.entity_id
_entity_poly.type
_entity_poly.pdbx_seq_one_letter_code
_entity_poly.pdbx_strand_id
1 'polypeptide(L)'
;MAVAYFMVSDSIRAEITRLAFVKPRSLREVMYFKLNTAMQRKVLEKNAIFKDAVKYYEKLDTYPLYPSLNTTLAAYGKLLSSATSFKQGDELMNFIALEDKCFRSLMKYLAQVDTETLQKLTMGTTRVFDGLYSSVGAQVDDVNDRTMLYLSMRFNRRIIQNALACKEDILSRRRLGNTQQANYRWMLIQPFMAIDDYSAAVLTEEQREQLLALSDDLPGLLERLDARKHVRDKENNLTEVLSEYFLKSYLSSIL
;
A
#
# COMPACT_ATOMS: atom_id res chain seq x y z
N MET A 1 20.39 28.10 23.91
CA MET A 1 19.90 28.03 22.52
C MET A 1 19.15 26.72 22.24
N ALA A 2 19.72 25.54 22.53
CA ALA A 2 19.04 24.25 22.33
C ALA A 2 17.75 24.09 23.16
N VAL A 3 17.75 24.46 24.45
CA VAL A 3 16.56 24.35 25.32
C VAL A 3 15.37 25.17 24.81
N ALA A 4 15.61 26.41 24.38
CA ALA A 4 14.56 27.26 23.81
C ALA A 4 14.01 26.70 22.48
N TYR A 5 14.87 26.10 21.65
CA TYR A 5 14.46 25.41 20.43
C TYR A 5 13.57 24.20 20.74
N PHE A 6 13.94 23.36 21.70
CA PHE A 6 13.13 22.20 22.12
C PHE A 6 11.78 22.64 22.69
N MET A 7 11.75 23.66 23.55
CA MET A 7 10.49 24.18 24.10
C MET A 7 9.55 24.73 23.03
N VAL A 8 10.08 25.44 22.03
CA VAL A 8 9.28 25.96 20.91
C VAL A 8 8.79 24.81 20.02
N SER A 9 9.67 23.86 19.70
CA SER A 9 9.32 22.66 18.93
C SER A 9 8.22 21.84 19.60
N ASP A 10 8.30 21.64 20.92
CA ASP A 10 7.31 20.90 21.69
C ASP A 10 5.97 21.64 21.76
N SER A 11 6.01 22.96 21.93
CA SER A 11 4.80 23.80 21.90
C SER A 11 4.10 23.77 20.54
N ILE A 12 4.86 23.83 19.44
CA ILE A 12 4.32 23.72 18.07
C ILE A 12 3.70 22.34 17.85
N ARG A 13 4.40 21.26 18.22
CA ARG A 13 3.89 19.89 18.13
C ARG A 13 2.59 19.70 18.91
N ALA A 14 2.55 20.23 20.14
CA ALA A 14 1.37 20.16 20.99
C ALA A 14 0.18 20.89 20.36
N GLU A 15 0.40 22.07 19.80
CA GLU A 15 -0.67 22.86 19.17
C GLU A 15 -1.15 22.24 17.84
N ILE A 16 -0.24 21.73 17.00
CA ILE A 16 -0.61 20.98 15.79
C ILE A 16 -1.46 19.75 16.15
N THR A 17 -1.03 18.99 17.17
CA THR A 17 -1.78 17.82 17.65
C THR A 17 -3.15 18.26 18.16
N ARG A 18 -3.23 19.30 18.98
CA ARG A 18 -4.50 19.83 19.48
C ARG A 18 -5.44 20.18 18.32
N LEU A 19 -4.98 20.97 17.35
CA LEU A 19 -5.77 21.40 16.19
C LEU A 19 -6.26 20.23 15.33
N ALA A 20 -5.43 19.19 15.18
CA ALA A 20 -5.80 18.00 14.41
C ALA A 20 -7.01 17.27 15.03
N PHE A 21 -7.08 17.18 16.36
CA PHE A 21 -8.11 16.45 17.11
C PHE A 21 -9.25 17.31 17.69
N VAL A 22 -9.30 18.63 17.42
CA VAL A 22 -10.41 19.50 17.87
C VAL A 22 -11.77 19.06 17.31
N LYS A 23 -11.80 18.41 16.14
CA LYS A 23 -13.01 17.82 15.55
C LYS A 23 -12.70 16.42 15.03
N PRO A 24 -13.69 15.50 15.02
CA PRO A 24 -13.55 14.23 14.33
C PRO A 24 -13.15 14.44 12.86
N ARG A 25 -12.28 13.59 12.35
CA ARG A 25 -11.85 13.61 10.95
C ARG A 25 -12.39 12.38 10.23
N SER A 26 -12.86 12.58 9.01
CA SER A 26 -13.16 11.48 8.10
C SER A 26 -11.87 10.78 7.66
N LEU A 27 -11.99 9.52 7.23
CA LEU A 27 -10.86 8.80 6.63
C LEU A 27 -10.29 9.52 5.41
N ARG A 28 -11.15 10.19 4.62
CA ARG A 28 -10.74 11.01 3.48
C ARG A 28 -9.90 12.21 3.90
N GLU A 29 -10.30 12.95 4.93
CA GLU A 29 -9.50 14.07 5.42
C GLU A 29 -8.13 13.63 5.93
N VAL A 30 -8.07 12.50 6.65
CA VAL A 30 -6.81 11.94 7.15
C VAL A 30 -5.91 11.49 5.99
N MET A 31 -6.46 10.79 4.99
CA MET A 31 -5.72 10.38 3.80
C MET A 31 -5.26 11.61 2.99
N TYR A 32 -6.13 12.59 2.78
CA TYR A 32 -5.78 13.83 2.10
C TYR A 32 -4.63 14.56 2.80
N PHE A 33 -4.69 14.68 4.13
CA PHE A 33 -3.61 15.28 4.91
C PHE A 33 -2.30 14.54 4.66
N LYS A 34 -2.29 13.22 4.88
CA LYS A 34 -1.13 12.34 4.67
C LYS A 34 -0.51 12.47 3.28
N LEU A 35 -1.33 12.48 2.23
CA LEU A 35 -0.85 12.59 0.85
C LEU A 35 -0.28 13.98 0.54
N ASN A 36 -0.76 15.05 1.19
CA ASN A 36 -0.33 16.42 0.91
C ASN A 36 0.77 16.94 1.85
N THR A 37 1.07 16.22 2.93
CA THR A 37 2.18 16.53 3.84
C THR A 37 3.35 15.55 3.73
N ALA A 38 3.26 14.55 2.85
CA ALA A 38 4.35 13.62 2.56
C ALA A 38 5.65 14.37 2.25
N MET A 39 6.70 14.15 3.06
CA MET A 39 7.94 14.89 2.91
C MET A 39 8.61 14.55 1.58
N GLN A 40 9.44 15.47 1.07
CA GLN A 40 10.24 15.28 -0.15
C GLN A 40 9.46 15.11 -1.47
N ARG A 41 8.11 15.00 -1.47
CA ARG A 41 7.32 14.84 -2.71
C ARG A 41 7.67 15.86 -3.79
N LYS A 42 7.66 17.16 -3.44
CA LYS A 42 7.98 18.25 -4.37
C LYS A 42 9.41 18.19 -4.94
N VAL A 43 10.32 17.54 -4.21
CA VAL A 43 11.70 17.30 -4.65
C VAL A 43 11.72 16.12 -5.62
N LEU A 44 11.06 15.02 -5.27
CA LEU A 44 10.94 13.82 -6.11
C LEU A 44 10.27 14.10 -7.45
N GLU A 45 9.20 14.92 -7.48
CA GLU A 45 8.51 15.29 -8.73
C GLU A 45 9.41 16.00 -9.75
N LYS A 46 10.50 16.62 -9.29
CA LYS A 46 11.50 17.25 -10.16
C LYS A 46 12.62 16.28 -10.56
N ASN A 47 12.79 15.17 -9.85
CA ASN A 47 13.84 14.19 -10.09
C ASN A 47 13.56 13.35 -11.37
N ALA A 48 14.56 13.24 -12.24
CA ALA A 48 14.46 12.46 -13.48
C ALA A 48 14.25 10.95 -13.21
N ILE A 49 14.93 10.39 -12.20
CA ILE A 49 14.83 8.97 -11.82
C ILE A 49 13.40 8.64 -11.39
N PHE A 50 12.77 9.56 -10.63
CA PHE A 50 11.36 9.40 -10.23
C PHE A 50 10.43 9.37 -11.44
N LYS A 51 10.61 10.29 -12.39
CA LYS A 51 9.80 10.32 -13.62
C LYS A 51 9.98 9.05 -14.46
N ASP A 52 11.19 8.51 -14.53
CA ASP A 52 11.46 7.27 -15.26
C ASP A 52 10.85 6.05 -14.54
N ALA A 53 10.86 6.03 -13.21
CA ALA A 53 10.20 5.00 -12.43
C ALA A 53 8.67 5.03 -12.62
N VAL A 54 8.06 6.21 -12.64
CA VAL A 54 6.63 6.39 -12.96
C VAL A 54 6.31 5.82 -14.35
N LYS A 55 7.05 6.22 -15.39
CA LYS A 55 6.86 5.69 -16.76
C LYS A 55 7.04 4.17 -16.83
N TYR A 56 7.99 3.63 -16.07
CA TYR A 56 8.22 2.19 -16.01
C TYR A 56 6.97 1.47 -15.48
N TYR A 57 6.40 1.93 -14.35
CA TYR A 57 5.20 1.30 -13.77
C TYR A 57 3.95 1.50 -14.64
N GLU A 58 3.76 2.67 -15.23
CA GLU A 58 2.68 2.92 -16.19
C GLU A 58 2.77 1.98 -17.40
N LYS A 59 3.98 1.71 -17.90
CA LYS A 59 4.18 0.74 -18.99
C LYS A 59 3.73 -0.66 -18.58
N LEU A 60 3.89 -1.07 -17.32
CA LEU A 60 3.46 -2.39 -16.87
C LEU A 60 1.95 -2.58 -17.03
N ASP A 61 1.16 -1.50 -16.93
CA ASP A 61 -0.29 -1.56 -17.12
C ASP A 61 -0.73 -2.08 -18.49
N THR A 62 0.12 -1.89 -19.50
CA THR A 62 -0.10 -2.36 -20.87
C THR A 62 0.09 -3.88 -21.04
N TYR A 63 0.73 -4.55 -20.08
CA TYR A 63 1.02 -5.98 -20.20
C TYR A 63 -0.24 -6.82 -20.04
N PRO A 64 -0.47 -7.83 -20.89
CA PRO A 64 -1.68 -8.64 -20.84
C PRO A 64 -1.69 -9.52 -19.59
N LEU A 65 -2.87 -9.69 -19.00
CA LEU A 65 -3.10 -10.57 -17.86
C LEU A 65 -3.17 -12.05 -18.30
N TYR A 66 -2.90 -12.96 -17.36
CA TYR A 66 -3.10 -14.39 -17.60
C TYR A 66 -4.59 -14.75 -17.69
N PRO A 67 -4.96 -15.68 -18.60
CA PRO A 67 -6.36 -15.95 -18.93
C PRO A 67 -7.11 -16.73 -17.86
N SER A 68 -6.41 -17.39 -16.92
CA SER A 68 -7.03 -18.21 -15.87
C SER A 68 -6.23 -18.21 -14.57
N LEU A 69 -6.89 -18.54 -13.46
CA LEU A 69 -6.23 -18.72 -12.16
C LEU A 69 -5.10 -19.76 -12.22
N ASN A 70 -5.33 -20.90 -12.87
CA ASN A 70 -4.33 -21.97 -12.98
C ASN A 70 -3.05 -21.48 -13.68
N THR A 71 -3.20 -20.77 -14.80
CA THR A 71 -2.05 -20.18 -15.51
C THR A 71 -1.33 -19.11 -14.69
N THR A 72 -2.09 -18.30 -13.93
CA THR A 72 -1.53 -17.29 -13.03
C THR A 72 -0.69 -17.94 -11.94
N LEU A 73 -1.23 -18.93 -11.23
CA LEU A 73 -0.55 -19.60 -10.12
C LEU A 73 0.68 -20.37 -10.59
N ALA A 74 0.59 -21.05 -11.73
CA ALA A 74 1.74 -21.75 -12.32
C ALA A 74 2.87 -20.78 -12.70
N ALA A 75 2.53 -19.66 -13.36
CA ALA A 75 3.52 -18.65 -13.73
C ALA A 75 4.14 -17.97 -12.50
N TYR A 76 3.32 -17.61 -11.52
CA TYR A 76 3.79 -16.93 -10.30
C TYR A 76 4.67 -17.87 -9.46
N GLY A 77 4.24 -19.13 -9.28
CA GLY A 77 5.03 -20.15 -8.58
C GLY A 77 6.37 -20.40 -9.28
N LYS A 78 6.38 -20.52 -10.61
CA LYS A 78 7.61 -20.66 -11.40
C LYS A 78 8.54 -19.47 -11.18
N LEU A 79 8.03 -18.24 -11.33
CA LEU A 79 8.80 -17.01 -11.16
C LEU A 79 9.47 -16.95 -9.77
N LEU A 80 8.71 -17.21 -8.70
CA LEU A 80 9.22 -17.21 -7.33
C LEU A 80 10.25 -18.32 -7.08
N SER A 81 10.05 -19.50 -7.67
CA SER A 81 11.00 -20.62 -7.52
C SER A 81 12.31 -20.43 -8.30
N SER A 82 12.28 -19.68 -9.41
CA SER A 82 13.44 -19.41 -10.25
C SER A 82 14.23 -18.17 -9.83
N ALA A 83 13.71 -17.41 -8.86
CA ALA A 83 14.33 -16.18 -8.42
C ALA A 83 15.63 -16.47 -7.67
N THR A 84 16.73 -15.94 -8.19
CA THR A 84 18.04 -15.89 -7.51
C THR A 84 18.27 -14.49 -6.95
N SER A 85 19.28 -14.34 -6.10
CA SER A 85 19.72 -13.02 -5.62
C SER A 85 19.98 -12.07 -6.79
N PHE A 86 19.44 -10.85 -6.72
CA PHE A 86 19.65 -9.82 -7.73
C PHE A 86 21.09 -9.32 -7.68
N LYS A 87 21.84 -9.47 -8.76
CA LYS A 87 23.22 -9.00 -8.89
C LYS A 87 23.30 -7.66 -9.60
N GLN A 88 22.29 -7.33 -10.43
CA GLN A 88 22.23 -6.11 -11.23
C GLN A 88 20.85 -5.46 -11.19
N GLY A 89 20.79 -4.14 -11.38
CA GLY A 89 19.54 -3.38 -11.39
C GLY A 89 18.53 -3.86 -12.45
N ASP A 90 19.00 -4.25 -13.63
CA ASP A 90 18.13 -4.74 -14.71
C ASP A 90 17.45 -6.08 -14.37
N GLU A 91 18.12 -6.95 -13.59
CA GLU A 91 17.54 -8.21 -13.13
C GLU A 91 16.36 -7.96 -12.18
N LEU A 92 16.52 -7.00 -11.27
CA LEU A 92 15.46 -6.57 -10.35
C LEU A 92 14.28 -6.00 -11.15
N MET A 93 14.55 -5.10 -12.09
CA MET A 93 13.52 -4.47 -12.92
C MET A 93 12.77 -5.48 -13.78
N ASN A 94 13.46 -6.46 -14.35
CA ASN A 94 12.81 -7.54 -15.10
C ASN A 94 11.95 -8.41 -14.18
N PHE A 95 12.43 -8.73 -12.99
CA PHE A 95 11.65 -9.49 -12.02
C PHE A 95 10.39 -8.74 -11.59
N ILE A 96 10.50 -7.44 -11.25
CA ILE A 96 9.35 -6.60 -10.88
C ILE A 96 8.29 -6.60 -12.01
N ALA A 97 8.70 -6.49 -13.28
CA ALA A 97 7.75 -6.49 -14.39
C ALA A 97 7.02 -7.83 -14.54
N LEU A 98 7.73 -8.95 -14.42
CA LEU A 98 7.15 -10.28 -14.48
C LEU A 98 6.22 -10.56 -13.28
N GLU A 99 6.62 -10.07 -12.11
CA GLU A 99 5.87 -10.24 -10.88
C GLU A 99 4.61 -9.37 -10.85
N ASP A 100 4.67 -8.11 -11.33
CA ASP A 100 3.51 -7.23 -11.47
C ASP A 100 2.43 -7.87 -12.35
N LYS A 101 2.82 -8.46 -13.49
CA LYS A 101 1.90 -9.21 -14.33
C LYS A 101 1.26 -10.38 -13.59
N CYS A 102 2.04 -11.16 -12.84
CA CYS A 102 1.52 -12.27 -12.03
C CYS A 102 0.54 -11.77 -10.97
N PHE A 103 0.90 -10.69 -10.27
CA PHE A 103 0.13 -10.12 -9.18
C PHE A 103 -1.19 -9.51 -9.66
N ARG A 104 -1.18 -8.68 -10.72
CA ARG A 104 -2.41 -8.14 -11.33
C ARG A 104 -3.33 -9.25 -11.85
N SER A 105 -2.75 -10.31 -12.42
CA SER A 105 -3.52 -11.47 -12.85
C SER A 105 -4.12 -12.22 -11.66
N LEU A 106 -3.43 -12.27 -10.51
CA LEU A 106 -3.95 -12.88 -9.28
C LEU A 106 -5.11 -12.07 -8.71
N MET A 107 -5.01 -10.74 -8.72
CA MET A 107 -6.06 -9.83 -8.23
C MET A 107 -7.40 -10.06 -8.91
N LYS A 108 -7.42 -10.33 -10.22
CA LYS A 108 -8.64 -10.68 -10.97
C LYS A 108 -9.36 -11.93 -10.44
N TYR A 109 -8.63 -12.83 -9.78
CA TYR A 109 -9.16 -14.10 -9.28
C TYR A 109 -9.11 -14.18 -7.75
N LEU A 110 -8.91 -13.06 -7.04
CA LEU A 110 -8.63 -13.03 -5.61
C LEU A 110 -9.64 -13.83 -4.77
N ALA A 111 -10.95 -13.67 -5.02
CA ALA A 111 -11.99 -14.42 -4.33
C ALA A 111 -11.93 -15.96 -4.50
N GLN A 112 -11.24 -16.44 -5.55
CA GLN A 112 -11.08 -17.87 -5.85
C GLN A 112 -9.81 -18.47 -5.22
N VAL A 113 -8.92 -17.63 -4.67
CA VAL A 113 -7.68 -18.09 -4.06
C VAL A 113 -7.91 -18.37 -2.58
N ASP A 114 -7.50 -19.56 -2.13
CA ASP A 114 -7.56 -19.93 -0.73
C ASP A 114 -6.44 -19.24 0.09
N THR A 115 -6.63 -19.20 1.41
CA THR A 115 -5.69 -18.53 2.33
C THR A 115 -4.30 -19.18 2.31
N GLU A 116 -4.20 -20.50 2.17
CA GLU A 116 -2.92 -21.20 2.18
C GLU A 116 -2.09 -20.84 0.95
N THR A 117 -2.73 -20.79 -0.22
CA THR A 117 -2.11 -20.36 -1.47
C THR A 117 -1.65 -18.90 -1.40
N LEU A 118 -2.47 -17.99 -0.85
CA LEU A 118 -2.08 -16.59 -0.65
C LEU A 118 -0.88 -16.47 0.30
N GLN A 119 -0.84 -17.25 1.39
CA GLN A 119 0.28 -17.28 2.32
C GLN A 119 1.55 -17.81 1.65
N LYS A 120 1.48 -18.90 0.87
CA LYS A 120 2.61 -19.44 0.12
C LYS A 120 3.20 -18.41 -0.84
N LEU A 121 2.35 -17.70 -1.60
CA LEU A 121 2.79 -16.64 -2.52
C LEU A 121 3.42 -15.46 -1.76
N THR A 122 2.83 -15.06 -0.63
CA THR A 122 3.37 -13.99 0.21
C THR A 122 4.75 -14.36 0.73
N MET A 123 4.90 -15.53 1.35
CA MET A 123 6.18 -16.04 1.86
C MET A 123 7.22 -16.25 0.75
N GLY A 124 6.79 -16.74 -0.41
CA GLY A 124 7.65 -16.90 -1.57
C GLY A 124 8.17 -15.54 -2.05
N THR A 125 7.29 -14.54 -2.11
CA THR A 125 7.67 -13.18 -2.49
C THR A 125 8.63 -12.56 -1.47
N THR A 126 8.36 -12.68 -0.17
CA THR A 126 9.25 -12.19 0.90
C THR A 126 10.66 -12.76 0.74
N ARG A 127 10.77 -14.09 0.56
CA ARG A 127 12.06 -14.77 0.35
C ARG A 127 12.88 -14.23 -0.82
N VAL A 128 12.23 -13.79 -1.90
CA VAL A 128 12.95 -13.21 -3.05
C VAL A 128 13.63 -11.89 -2.67
N PHE A 129 13.03 -11.11 -1.77
CA PHE A 129 13.53 -9.78 -1.41
C PHE A 129 14.27 -9.70 -0.07
N ASP A 130 14.27 -10.76 0.76
CA ASP A 130 14.87 -10.77 2.10
C ASP A 130 16.34 -10.29 2.13
N GLY A 131 17.16 -10.69 1.14
CA GLY A 131 18.56 -10.26 1.03
C GLY A 131 18.75 -8.85 0.44
N LEU A 132 17.79 -8.40 -0.37
CA LEU A 132 17.88 -7.12 -1.07
C LEU A 132 17.60 -5.95 -0.11
N TYR A 133 16.60 -6.07 0.76
CA TYR A 133 16.30 -5.03 1.75
C TYR A 133 17.45 -4.80 2.75
N SER A 134 18.13 -5.88 3.15
CA SER A 134 19.30 -5.81 4.05
C SER A 134 20.49 -5.08 3.41
N SER A 135 20.59 -5.11 2.08
CA SER A 135 21.69 -4.53 1.32
C SER A 135 21.43 -3.06 0.95
N VAL A 136 20.18 -2.73 0.61
CA VAL A 136 19.74 -1.38 0.20
C VAL A 136 19.78 -0.37 1.37
N GLY A 137 19.58 -0.83 2.61
CA GLY A 137 19.67 0.02 3.80
C GLY A 137 21.09 0.26 4.36
N ALA A 138 22.10 -0.41 3.81
CA ALA A 138 23.45 -0.44 4.39
C ALA A 138 24.43 0.58 3.78
N GLN A 139 24.16 1.07 2.57
CA GLN A 139 25.02 2.05 1.89
C GLN A 139 24.19 3.21 1.33
N VAL A 140 24.68 4.43 1.50
CA VAL A 140 24.05 5.63 0.95
C VAL A 140 24.71 5.91 -0.41
N ASP A 141 24.10 5.40 -1.47
CA ASP A 141 24.51 5.66 -2.86
C ASP A 141 23.29 5.72 -3.81
N ASP A 142 23.50 6.26 -5.02
CA ASP A 142 22.46 6.47 -6.03
C ASP A 142 21.79 5.15 -6.49
N VAL A 143 22.52 4.03 -6.41
CA VAL A 143 22.01 2.70 -6.78
C VAL A 143 21.01 2.20 -5.75
N ASN A 144 21.32 2.38 -4.46
CA ASN A 144 20.42 2.04 -3.37
C ASN A 144 19.20 2.95 -3.33
N ASP A 145 19.35 4.26 -3.54
CA ASP A 145 18.23 5.20 -3.60
C ASP A 145 17.26 4.85 -4.75
N ARG A 146 17.81 4.54 -5.93
CA ARG A 146 17.00 4.07 -7.06
C ARG A 146 16.31 2.75 -6.73
N THR A 147 17.01 1.80 -6.13
CA THR A 147 16.45 0.50 -5.77
C THR A 147 15.31 0.66 -4.74
N MET A 148 15.51 1.47 -3.71
CA MET A 148 14.50 1.79 -2.70
C MET A 148 13.25 2.41 -3.36
N LEU A 149 13.44 3.39 -4.26
CA LEU A 149 12.35 4.00 -5.00
C LEU A 149 11.50 2.95 -5.75
N TYR A 150 12.13 2.08 -6.55
CA TYR A 150 11.41 1.06 -7.30
C TYR A 150 10.68 0.08 -6.39
N LEU A 151 11.30 -0.35 -5.28
CA LEU A 151 10.64 -1.26 -4.33
C LEU A 151 9.48 -0.59 -3.59
N SER A 152 9.60 0.67 -3.20
CA SER A 152 8.52 1.43 -2.54
C SER A 152 7.35 1.65 -3.48
N MET A 153 7.61 1.98 -4.76
CA MET A 153 6.56 2.07 -5.77
C MET A 153 5.88 0.72 -6.03
N ARG A 154 6.64 -0.39 -6.06
CA ARG A 154 6.09 -1.75 -6.14
C ARG A 154 5.18 -2.05 -4.96
N PHE A 155 5.64 -1.76 -3.75
CA PHE A 155 4.90 -1.97 -2.52
C PHE A 155 3.57 -1.20 -2.54
N ASN A 156 3.60 0.09 -2.86
CA ASN A 156 2.42 0.93 -3.00
C ASN A 156 1.42 0.35 -4.00
N ARG A 157 1.91 0.00 -5.18
CA ARG A 157 1.10 -0.56 -6.26
C ARG A 157 0.40 -1.85 -5.82
N ARG A 158 1.11 -2.77 -5.16
CA ARG A 158 0.53 -4.03 -4.69
C ARG A 158 -0.54 -3.83 -3.62
N ILE A 159 -0.28 -2.96 -2.64
CA ILE A 159 -1.23 -2.70 -1.55
C ILE A 159 -2.51 -2.03 -2.07
N ILE A 160 -2.38 -1.07 -2.98
CA ILE A 160 -3.55 -0.41 -3.59
C ILE A 160 -4.32 -1.40 -4.47
N GLN A 161 -3.65 -2.18 -5.30
CA GLN A 161 -4.29 -3.22 -6.13
C GLN A 161 -5.02 -4.27 -5.30
N ASN A 162 -4.45 -4.70 -4.16
CA ASN A 162 -5.13 -5.59 -3.21
C ASN A 162 -6.44 -5.00 -2.72
N ALA A 163 -6.42 -3.74 -2.25
CA ALA A 163 -7.61 -3.07 -1.74
C ALA A 163 -8.66 -2.86 -2.83
N LEU A 164 -8.25 -2.48 -4.04
CA LEU A 164 -9.15 -2.30 -5.18
C LEU A 164 -9.80 -3.62 -5.62
N ALA A 165 -9.05 -4.73 -5.64
CA ALA A 165 -9.60 -6.05 -5.94
C ALA A 165 -10.64 -6.48 -4.89
N CYS A 166 -10.36 -6.24 -3.60
CA CYS A 166 -11.32 -6.48 -2.53
C CYS A 166 -12.59 -5.65 -2.73
N LYS A 167 -12.45 -4.35 -3.04
CA LYS A 167 -13.57 -3.45 -3.35
C LYS A 167 -14.41 -4.00 -4.50
N GLU A 168 -13.79 -4.38 -5.62
CA GLU A 168 -14.49 -4.92 -6.79
C GLU A 168 -15.27 -6.21 -6.47
N ASP A 169 -14.64 -7.15 -5.75
CA ASP A 169 -15.27 -8.42 -5.37
C ASP A 169 -16.46 -8.22 -4.40
N ILE A 170 -16.35 -7.26 -3.47
CA ILE A 170 -17.44 -6.89 -2.54
C ILE A 170 -18.60 -6.25 -3.30
N LEU A 171 -18.32 -5.27 -4.17
CA LEU A 171 -19.35 -4.59 -4.97
C LEU A 171 -20.05 -5.56 -5.95
N SER A 172 -19.30 -6.52 -6.48
CA SER A 172 -19.80 -7.60 -7.33
C SER A 172 -20.52 -8.72 -6.58
N ARG A 173 -20.65 -8.60 -5.24
CA ARG A 173 -21.31 -9.59 -4.35
C ARG A 173 -20.74 -11.01 -4.49
N ARG A 174 -19.43 -11.15 -4.66
CA ARG A 174 -18.76 -12.46 -4.67
C ARG A 174 -19.02 -13.19 -3.35
N ARG A 175 -19.15 -14.52 -3.42
CA ARG A 175 -19.33 -15.35 -2.22
C ARG A 175 -18.00 -15.53 -1.52
N LEU A 176 -17.84 -14.86 -0.37
CA LEU A 176 -16.65 -14.96 0.47
C LEU A 176 -16.93 -15.81 1.71
N GLY A 177 -16.02 -16.73 2.04
CA GLY A 177 -16.00 -17.45 3.31
C GLY A 177 -15.60 -16.54 4.48
N ASN A 178 -15.80 -17.00 5.72
CA ASN A 178 -15.51 -16.20 6.92
C ASN A 178 -14.05 -15.75 7.01
N THR A 179 -13.10 -16.65 6.73
CA THR A 179 -11.67 -16.34 6.70
C THR A 179 -11.33 -15.33 5.61
N GLN A 180 -11.93 -15.47 4.42
CA GLN A 180 -11.71 -14.54 3.31
C GLN A 180 -12.25 -13.13 3.64
N GLN A 181 -13.41 -13.04 4.29
CA GLN A 181 -13.94 -11.74 4.75
C GLN A 181 -13.02 -11.06 5.76
N ALA A 182 -12.44 -11.83 6.70
CA ALA A 182 -11.46 -11.29 7.64
C ALA A 182 -10.20 -10.78 6.91
N ASN A 183 -9.68 -11.56 5.95
CA ASN A 183 -8.56 -11.15 5.11
C ASN A 183 -8.88 -9.88 4.31
N TYR A 184 -10.08 -9.78 3.74
CA TYR A 184 -10.50 -8.61 2.97
C TYR A 184 -10.61 -7.36 3.84
N ARG A 185 -11.13 -7.46 5.07
CA ARG A 185 -11.12 -6.34 6.02
C ARG A 185 -9.69 -5.82 6.21
N TRP A 186 -8.73 -6.71 6.45
CA TRP A 186 -7.32 -6.33 6.60
C TRP A 186 -6.75 -5.71 5.31
N MET A 187 -6.97 -6.33 4.16
CA MET A 187 -6.48 -5.84 2.86
C MET A 187 -7.06 -4.46 2.48
N LEU A 188 -8.29 -4.15 2.88
CA LEU A 188 -8.89 -2.83 2.70
C LEU A 188 -8.31 -1.76 3.64
N ILE A 189 -7.97 -2.14 4.87
CA ILE A 189 -7.41 -1.25 5.89
C ILE A 189 -5.91 -1.01 5.67
N GLN A 190 -5.20 -1.99 5.14
CA GLN A 190 -3.74 -1.99 5.00
C GLN A 190 -3.15 -0.72 4.33
N PRO A 191 -3.71 -0.16 3.23
CA PRO A 191 -3.16 1.05 2.61
C PRO A 191 -3.08 2.26 3.55
N PHE A 192 -4.01 2.37 4.49
CA PHE A 192 -4.07 3.48 5.44
C PHE A 192 -3.00 3.38 6.53
N MET A 193 -2.62 2.15 6.89
CA MET A 193 -1.60 1.87 7.90
C MET A 193 -0.19 1.78 7.33
N ALA A 194 -0.03 1.10 6.20
CA ALA A 194 1.26 0.61 5.73
C ALA A 194 2.02 1.60 4.83
N ILE A 195 1.31 2.52 4.17
CA ILE A 195 1.94 3.59 3.38
C ILE A 195 2.53 4.60 4.37
N ASP A 196 3.85 4.61 4.56
CA ASP A 196 4.53 5.61 5.38
C ASP A 196 4.74 6.94 4.62
N ASP A 197 5.48 7.86 5.22
CA ASP A 197 5.74 9.18 4.64
C ASP A 197 6.49 9.11 3.29
N TYR A 198 7.55 8.32 3.22
CA TYR A 198 8.30 8.12 1.97
C TYR A 198 7.46 7.40 0.91
N SER A 199 6.74 6.35 1.31
CA SER A 199 5.82 5.63 0.43
C SER A 199 4.76 6.57 -0.13
N ALA A 200 4.18 7.45 0.68
CA ALA A 200 3.24 8.46 0.21
C ALA A 200 3.87 9.45 -0.78
N ALA A 201 5.15 9.80 -0.58
CA ALA A 201 5.89 10.72 -1.45
C ALA A 201 6.20 10.13 -2.84
N VAL A 202 6.28 8.80 -2.98
CA VAL A 202 6.58 8.13 -4.27
C VAL A 202 5.35 7.59 -5.01
N LEU A 203 4.13 7.88 -4.53
CA LEU A 203 2.90 7.49 -5.24
C LEU A 203 2.79 8.16 -6.62
N THR A 204 2.23 7.46 -7.59
CA THR A 204 1.73 8.10 -8.83
C THR A 204 0.48 8.94 -8.53
N GLU A 205 0.12 9.87 -9.41
CA GLU A 205 -1.08 10.67 -9.19
C GLU A 205 -2.35 9.81 -9.20
N GLU A 206 -2.43 8.84 -10.11
CA GLU A 206 -3.53 7.87 -10.15
C GLU A 206 -3.67 7.11 -8.83
N GLN A 207 -2.56 6.66 -8.23
CA GLN A 207 -2.59 5.97 -6.94
C GLN A 207 -3.06 6.87 -5.79
N ARG A 208 -2.74 8.18 -5.84
CA ARG A 208 -3.23 9.15 -4.84
C ARG A 208 -4.75 9.31 -4.95
N GLU A 209 -5.26 9.45 -6.16
CA GLU A 209 -6.71 9.51 -6.42
C GLU A 209 -7.42 8.22 -5.99
N GLN A 210 -6.84 7.05 -6.32
CA GLN A 210 -7.36 5.75 -5.90
C GLN A 210 -7.44 5.61 -4.37
N LEU A 211 -6.42 6.07 -3.63
CA LEU A 211 -6.43 6.04 -2.17
C LEU A 211 -7.50 6.98 -1.58
N LEU A 212 -7.67 8.17 -2.16
CA LEU A 212 -8.72 9.09 -1.75
C LEU A 212 -10.12 8.50 -2.02
N ALA A 213 -10.34 7.90 -3.19
CA ALA A 213 -11.60 7.23 -3.49
C ALA A 213 -11.84 6.04 -2.54
N LEU A 214 -10.82 5.20 -2.31
CA LEU A 214 -10.90 4.10 -1.35
C LEU A 214 -11.23 4.58 0.06
N SER A 215 -10.75 5.75 0.48
CA SER A 215 -11.02 6.31 1.80
C SER A 215 -12.48 6.71 2.01
N ASP A 216 -13.17 7.13 0.94
CA ASP A 216 -14.61 7.40 0.96
C ASP A 216 -15.43 6.11 0.96
N ASP A 217 -14.98 5.12 0.20
CA ASP A 217 -15.70 3.85 0.06
C ASP A 217 -15.52 2.92 1.27
N LEU A 218 -14.41 3.04 2.02
CA LEU A 218 -14.01 2.09 3.05
C LEU A 218 -15.13 1.80 4.06
N PRO A 219 -15.83 2.79 4.65
CA PRO A 219 -16.89 2.52 5.62
C PRO A 219 -17.99 1.61 5.04
N GLY A 220 -18.46 1.92 3.83
CA GLY A 220 -19.49 1.13 3.16
C GLY A 220 -19.01 -0.25 2.71
N LEU A 221 -17.72 -0.41 2.42
CA LEU A 221 -17.13 -1.72 2.12
C LEU A 221 -17.04 -2.60 3.36
N LEU A 222 -16.65 -2.03 4.51
CA LEU A 222 -16.62 -2.74 5.79
C LEU A 222 -18.02 -3.16 6.23
N GLU A 223 -19.01 -2.26 6.16
CA GLU A 223 -20.42 -2.58 6.44
C GLU A 223 -20.91 -3.75 5.57
N ARG A 224 -20.58 -3.78 4.27
CA ARG A 224 -20.98 -4.89 3.39
C ARG A 224 -20.32 -6.23 3.75
N LEU A 225 -19.09 -6.21 4.27
CA LEU A 225 -18.42 -7.41 4.79
C LEU A 225 -19.03 -7.86 6.13
N ASP A 226 -19.60 -6.93 6.89
CA ASP A 226 -20.19 -7.15 8.20
C ASP A 226 -21.69 -7.42 8.17
N ALA A 227 -22.42 -7.08 7.10
CA ALA A 227 -23.88 -7.21 6.96
C ALA A 227 -24.45 -8.65 7.12
N ARG A 228 -23.60 -9.68 7.23
CA ARG A 228 -24.00 -11.02 7.68
C ARG A 228 -24.09 -11.17 9.21
N LYS A 229 -23.64 -10.17 9.97
CA LYS A 229 -23.70 -10.05 11.42
C LYS A 229 -24.55 -8.83 11.74
N HIS A 230 -25.72 -9.02 12.35
CA HIS A 230 -26.54 -7.92 12.85
C HIS A 230 -25.80 -7.13 13.93
N VAL A 231 -25.05 -6.08 13.58
CA VAL A 231 -24.42 -5.17 14.55
C VAL A 231 -24.47 -3.72 14.05
N ARG A 232 -25.68 -3.15 13.97
CA ARG A 232 -25.89 -1.76 13.52
C ARG A 232 -25.34 -0.68 14.47
N ASP A 233 -24.99 -1.03 15.72
CA ASP A 233 -24.58 -0.04 16.74
C ASP A 233 -23.05 0.05 16.97
N LYS A 234 -22.21 -0.76 16.32
CA LYS A 234 -20.72 -0.73 16.54
C LYS A 234 -19.90 -0.15 15.37
N GLU A 235 -20.48 0.10 14.21
CA GLU A 235 -19.71 0.41 12.99
C GLU A 235 -19.38 1.90 12.83
N ASN A 236 -20.27 2.81 13.26
CA ASN A 236 -19.96 4.24 13.34
C ASN A 236 -18.75 4.49 14.26
N ASN A 237 -18.59 3.66 15.30
CA ASN A 237 -17.42 3.69 16.20
C ASN A 237 -16.14 3.19 15.49
N LEU A 238 -16.20 2.14 14.67
CA LEU A 238 -14.99 1.62 14.02
C LEU A 238 -14.36 2.62 13.05
N THR A 239 -15.17 3.30 12.23
CA THR A 239 -14.64 4.26 11.25
C THR A 239 -14.00 5.47 11.93
N GLU A 240 -14.61 5.98 12.99
CA GLU A 240 -14.07 7.06 13.82
C GLU A 240 -12.78 6.62 14.53
N VAL A 241 -12.76 5.42 15.13
CA VAL A 241 -11.55 4.87 15.75
C VAL A 241 -10.42 4.70 14.74
N LEU A 242 -10.72 4.23 13.53
CA LEU A 242 -9.72 4.08 12.47
C LEU A 242 -9.17 5.44 12.03
N SER A 243 -10.02 6.45 11.82
CA SER A 243 -9.56 7.77 11.40
C SER A 243 -8.70 8.44 12.48
N GLU A 244 -9.12 8.39 13.75
CA GLU A 244 -8.33 8.88 14.88
C GLU A 244 -6.99 8.15 15.00
N TYR A 245 -7.00 6.82 14.91
CA TYR A 245 -5.79 6.00 15.00
C TYR A 245 -4.81 6.32 13.86
N PHE A 246 -5.28 6.40 12.61
CA PHE A 246 -4.43 6.72 11.47
C PHE A 246 -3.86 8.13 11.56
N LEU A 247 -4.67 9.12 11.96
CA LEU A 247 -4.21 10.49 12.14
C LEU A 247 -3.14 10.57 13.23
N LYS A 248 -3.38 9.92 14.38
CA LYS A 248 -2.43 9.88 15.48
C LYS A 248 -1.13 9.22 15.07
N SER A 249 -1.21 8.05 14.44
CA SER A 249 -0.03 7.31 13.96
C SER A 249 0.79 8.12 12.98
N TYR A 250 0.13 8.83 12.05
CA TYR A 250 0.84 9.64 11.06
C TYR A 250 1.48 10.87 11.68
N LEU A 251 0.78 11.61 12.54
CA LEU A 251 1.34 12.77 13.25
C LEU A 251 2.55 12.37 14.10
N SER A 252 2.53 11.21 14.75
CA SER A 252 3.68 10.68 15.49
C SER A 252 4.89 10.34 14.62
N SER A 253 4.71 10.13 13.30
CA SER A 253 5.83 9.84 12.38
C SER A 253 6.45 11.08 11.75
N ILE A 254 5.69 12.18 11.61
CA ILE A 254 6.16 13.38 10.88
C ILE A 254 6.49 14.57 11.78
N LEU A 255 5.93 14.61 12.98
CA LEU A 255 6.33 15.56 14.02
C LEU A 255 7.49 14.93 14.76
#